data_AF-A0A679FAH2-F1
#
_entry.id   AF-A0A679FAH2-F1
#
_cell.length_a   1.000
_cell.length_b   1.000
_cell.length_c   1.000
_cell.angle_alpha   90.00
_cell.angle_beta   90.00
_cell.angle_gamma   90.00
#
_symmetry.space_group_name_H-M   'P 1'
#
loop_
_entity.id
_entity.type
_entity.pdbx_description
1 polymer ?
#
loop_
_entity_poly.entity_id
_entity_poly.type
_entity_poly.pdbx_seq_one_letter_code
_entity_poly.pdbx_strand_id
1 'polypeptide(L)'
;MLELAESDTTLPEVAKAAVNILAQHLEGLDKSIDDLEKQIGRAHAKCEVSRLLDRVPGVGKIIASVISASVPDPSVFKSVRDFAAWLGLTPRQNSSGGKQTLGGITKQGNRYIRKSLVLGQPRCCTA
;
A
#
# COMPACT_ATOMS: atom_id res chain seq x y z
N MET A 1 25.36 -3.98 -5.20
CA MET A 1 25.56 -2.52 -4.97
C MET A 1 26.80 -2.29 -4.11
N LEU A 2 26.94 -3.01 -2.98
CA LEU A 2 28.14 -3.05 -2.13
C LEU A 2 29.43 -3.42 -2.89
N GLU A 3 29.43 -4.49 -3.68
CA GLU A 3 30.64 -4.95 -4.42
C GLU A 3 31.21 -3.90 -5.40
N LEU A 4 30.37 -3.00 -5.91
CA LEU A 4 30.78 -1.95 -6.85
C LEU A 4 31.48 -0.78 -6.14
N ALA A 5 31.13 -0.53 -4.87
CA ALA A 5 31.74 0.52 -4.06
C ALA A 5 33.05 0.06 -3.39
N GLU A 6 33.17 -1.24 -3.10
CA GLU A 6 34.39 -1.83 -2.50
C GLU A 6 35.55 -1.92 -3.49
N SER A 7 35.25 -2.13 -4.78
CA SER A 7 36.25 -2.23 -5.86
C SER A 7 36.70 -0.87 -6.42
N ASP A 8 36.05 0.22 -6.04
CA ASP A 8 36.38 1.56 -6.52
C ASP A 8 37.54 2.15 -5.70
N THR A 9 38.72 2.14 -6.29
CA THR A 9 39.96 2.69 -5.70
C THR A 9 39.95 4.22 -5.59
N THR A 10 38.97 4.90 -6.19
CA THR A 10 38.87 6.37 -6.15
C THR A 10 38.18 6.90 -4.89
N LEU A 11 37.45 6.05 -4.15
CA LEU A 11 36.77 6.46 -2.93
C LEU A 11 37.70 6.47 -1.71
N PRO A 12 37.69 7.55 -0.89
CA PRO A 12 38.35 7.56 0.41
C PRO A 12 37.81 6.46 1.33
N GLU A 13 38.67 5.84 2.16
CA GLU A 13 38.28 4.75 3.08
C GLU A 13 37.14 5.13 4.04
N VAL A 14 37.09 6.39 4.48
CA VAL A 14 36.00 6.92 5.30
C VAL A 14 34.65 6.90 4.55
N ALA A 15 34.66 7.18 3.25
CA ALA A 15 33.46 7.14 2.43
C ALA A 15 32.97 5.69 2.22
N LYS A 16 33.89 4.73 2.00
CA LYS A 16 33.53 3.30 1.92
C LYS A 16 32.92 2.79 3.22
N ALA A 17 33.50 3.15 4.36
CA ALA A 17 32.94 2.82 5.67
C ALA A 17 31.52 3.37 5.87
N ALA A 18 31.28 4.63 5.48
CA ALA A 18 29.96 5.24 5.57
C ALA A 18 28.92 4.54 4.67
N VAL A 19 29.29 4.21 3.43
CA VAL A 19 28.43 3.46 2.50
C VAL A 19 28.11 2.07 3.04
N ASN A 20 29.09 1.37 3.62
CA ASN A 20 28.88 0.04 4.20
C ASN A 20 27.89 0.06 5.36
N ILE A 21 27.96 1.07 6.23
CA ILE A 21 26.99 1.25 7.32
C ILE A 21 25.57 1.47 6.76
N LEU A 22 25.42 2.33 5.75
CA LEU A 22 24.12 2.58 5.13
C LEU A 22 23.57 1.34 4.43
N ALA A 23 24.43 0.57 3.77
CA ALA A 23 24.03 -0.67 3.11
C ALA A 23 23.59 -1.74 4.12
N GLN A 24 24.30 -1.88 5.24
CA GLN A 24 23.88 -2.76 6.34
C GLN A 24 22.52 -2.33 6.94
N HIS A 25 22.28 -1.03 7.06
CA HIS A 25 20.97 -0.54 7.51
C HIS A 25 19.87 -0.87 6.50
N LEU A 26 20.13 -0.73 5.19
CA LEU A 26 19.17 -1.11 4.15
C LEU A 26 18.84 -2.61 4.21
N GLU A 27 19.86 -3.48 4.29
CA GLU A 27 19.65 -4.93 4.42
C GLU A 27 18.87 -5.29 5.69
N GLY A 28 19.15 -4.61 6.80
CA GLY A 28 18.40 -4.79 8.05
C GLY A 28 16.94 -4.38 7.95
N LEU A 29 16.65 -3.28 7.24
CA LEU A 29 15.30 -2.81 6.98
C LEU A 29 14.55 -3.75 6.02
N ASP A 30 15.19 -4.20 4.95
CA ASP A 30 14.60 -5.15 3.99
C ASP A 30 14.21 -6.45 4.69
N LYS A 31 15.10 -7.00 5.53
CA LYS A 31 14.79 -8.18 6.34
C LYS A 31 13.62 -7.94 7.31
N SER A 32 13.55 -6.77 7.91
CA SER A 32 12.45 -6.40 8.82
C SER A 32 11.12 -6.28 8.05
N ILE A 33 11.15 -5.75 6.83
CA ILE A 33 10.00 -5.68 5.93
C ILE A 33 9.54 -7.09 5.58
N ASP A 34 10.45 -7.98 5.14
CA ASP A 34 10.13 -9.36 4.79
C ASP A 34 9.47 -10.12 5.96
N ASP A 35 9.98 -9.95 7.17
CA ASP A 35 9.44 -10.61 8.34
C ASP A 35 8.07 -10.07 8.74
N LEU A 36 7.82 -8.78 8.55
CA LEU A 36 6.49 -8.18 8.72
C LEU A 36 5.52 -8.66 7.62
N GLU A 37 5.97 -8.75 6.37
CA GLU A 37 5.14 -9.27 5.27
C GLU A 37 4.74 -10.73 5.50
N LYS A 38 5.64 -11.57 6.02
CA LYS A 38 5.31 -12.95 6.42
C LYS A 38 4.27 -12.97 7.54
N GLN A 39 4.38 -12.09 8.53
CA GLN A 39 3.40 -11.99 9.62
C GLN A 39 2.02 -11.57 9.09
N ILE A 40 1.97 -10.57 8.19
CA ILE A 40 0.74 -10.15 7.52
C ILE A 40 0.16 -11.31 6.71
N GLY A 41 0.99 -12.07 5.98
CA GLY A 41 0.57 -13.25 5.22
C GLY A 41 -0.06 -14.33 6.10
N ARG A 42 0.48 -14.56 7.31
CA ARG A 42 -0.10 -15.50 8.30
C ARG A 42 -1.43 -15.00 8.84
N ALA A 43 -1.55 -13.70 9.13
CA ALA A 43 -2.81 -13.09 9.58
C ALA A 43 -3.88 -13.16 8.48
N HIS A 44 -3.50 -12.83 7.23
CA HIS A 44 -4.33 -12.94 6.04
C HIS A 44 -4.93 -14.35 5.89
N ALA A 45 -4.09 -15.40 6.01
CA ALA A 45 -4.54 -16.79 5.86
C ALA A 45 -5.64 -17.20 6.86
N LYS A 46 -5.66 -16.56 8.04
CA LYS A 46 -6.65 -16.81 9.10
C LYS A 46 -7.91 -15.94 8.96
N CYS A 47 -7.88 -14.88 8.15
CA CYS A 47 -8.98 -13.95 7.98
C CYS A 47 -9.78 -14.27 6.71
N GLU A 48 -11.03 -14.71 6.86
CA GLU A 48 -11.90 -15.02 5.72
C GLU A 48 -12.17 -13.80 4.82
N VAL A 49 -12.51 -12.65 5.43
CA VAL A 49 -12.77 -11.40 4.69
C VAL A 49 -11.55 -10.99 3.87
N SER A 50 -10.35 -11.09 4.45
CA SER A 50 -9.11 -10.78 3.75
C SER A 50 -8.90 -11.72 2.55
N ARG A 51 -9.09 -13.03 2.72
CA ARG A 51 -8.98 -14.01 1.61
C ARG A 51 -10.00 -13.78 0.50
N LEU A 52 -11.20 -13.32 0.83
CA LEU A 52 -12.21 -12.97 -0.17
C LEU A 52 -11.79 -11.72 -0.96
N LEU A 53 -11.28 -10.70 -0.28
CA LEU A 53 -10.79 -9.47 -0.91
C LEU A 53 -9.58 -9.70 -1.82
N ASP A 54 -8.69 -10.63 -1.48
CA ASP A 54 -7.51 -10.99 -2.31
C ASP A 54 -7.90 -11.61 -3.67
N ARG A 55 -9.11 -12.18 -3.79
CA ARG A 55 -9.62 -12.69 -5.08
C ARG A 55 -9.97 -11.58 -6.07
N VAL A 56 -10.12 -10.34 -5.60
CA VAL A 56 -10.41 -9.20 -6.46
C VAL A 56 -9.13 -8.79 -7.21
N PRO A 57 -9.14 -8.77 -8.55
CA PRO A 57 -7.98 -8.34 -9.33
C PRO A 57 -7.49 -6.96 -8.90
N GLY A 58 -6.19 -6.84 -8.61
CA GLY A 58 -5.54 -5.57 -8.23
C GLY A 58 -5.50 -5.28 -6.73
N VAL A 59 -6.16 -6.08 -5.88
CA VAL A 59 -6.10 -5.93 -4.41
C VAL A 59 -4.85 -6.63 -3.85
N GLY A 60 -4.74 -7.95 -3.98
CA GLY A 60 -3.60 -8.67 -3.41
C GLY A 60 -3.61 -8.75 -1.88
N LYS A 61 -2.78 -9.62 -1.31
CA LYS A 61 -2.79 -10.01 0.13
C LYS A 61 -2.55 -8.84 1.09
N ILE A 62 -1.64 -7.93 0.76
CA ILE A 62 -1.32 -6.80 1.63
C ILE A 62 -2.48 -5.81 1.68
N ILE A 63 -3.03 -5.43 0.52
CA ILE A 63 -4.16 -4.48 0.47
C ILE A 63 -5.40 -5.13 1.09
N ALA A 64 -5.65 -6.42 0.81
CA ALA A 64 -6.74 -7.17 1.42
C ALA A 64 -6.62 -7.19 2.95
N SER A 65 -5.42 -7.40 3.50
CA SER A 65 -5.16 -7.36 4.94
C SER A 65 -5.42 -5.97 5.52
N VAL A 66 -4.91 -4.92 4.86
CA VAL A 66 -5.12 -3.52 5.27
C VAL A 66 -6.60 -3.17 5.30
N ILE A 67 -7.35 -3.52 4.25
CA ILE A 67 -8.79 -3.28 4.18
C ILE A 67 -9.49 -4.05 5.30
N SER A 68 -9.23 -5.34 5.47
CA SER A 68 -9.88 -6.15 6.52
C SER A 68 -9.58 -5.67 7.94
N ALA A 69 -8.42 -5.06 8.18
CA ALA A 69 -8.03 -4.55 9.49
C ALA A 69 -8.51 -3.10 9.74
N SER A 70 -8.73 -2.32 8.69
CA SER A 70 -9.03 -0.88 8.80
C SER A 70 -10.50 -0.54 8.57
N VAL A 71 -11.23 -1.39 7.85
CA VAL A 71 -12.64 -1.16 7.56
C VAL A 71 -13.46 -1.51 8.80
N PRO A 72 -14.33 -0.59 9.27
CA PRO A 72 -15.28 -0.90 10.35
C PRO A 72 -16.29 -1.95 9.88
N ASP A 73 -17.19 -2.39 10.77
CA ASP A 73 -18.25 -3.34 10.41
C ASP A 73 -18.93 -2.92 9.08
N PRO A 74 -18.94 -3.78 8.04
CA PRO A 74 -19.51 -3.46 6.74
C PRO A 74 -20.98 -3.02 6.81
N SER A 75 -21.72 -3.45 7.83
CA SER A 75 -23.12 -3.05 8.06
C SER A 75 -23.32 -1.55 8.30
N VAL A 76 -22.24 -0.82 8.63
CA VAL A 76 -22.27 0.65 8.78
C VAL A 76 -22.52 1.36 7.44
N PHE A 77 -22.21 0.72 6.32
CA PHE A 77 -22.40 1.29 4.99
C PHE A 77 -23.76 0.88 4.40
N LYS A 78 -24.60 1.87 4.07
CA LYS A 78 -25.92 1.64 3.46
C LYS A 78 -25.81 1.20 2.00
N SER A 79 -24.71 1.57 1.33
CA SER A 79 -24.46 1.22 -0.06
C SER A 79 -22.97 1.13 -0.36
N VAL A 80 -22.63 0.45 -1.47
CA VAL A 80 -21.25 0.40 -2.01
C VAL A 80 -20.74 1.80 -2.35
N ARG A 81 -21.63 2.73 -2.70
CA ARG A 81 -21.28 4.12 -3.00
C ARG A 81 -20.84 4.87 -1.74
N ASP A 82 -21.45 4.57 -0.60
CA ASP A 82 -21.04 5.13 0.70
C ASP A 82 -19.68 4.58 1.13
N PHE A 83 -19.41 3.31 0.86
CA PHE A 83 -18.08 2.72 1.07
C PHE A 83 -17.02 3.37 0.17
N ALA A 84 -17.31 3.56 -1.13
CA ALA A 84 -16.41 4.27 -2.04
C ALA A 84 -16.19 5.74 -1.63
N ALA A 85 -17.21 6.39 -1.07
CA ALA A 85 -17.10 7.74 -0.54
C ALA A 85 -16.22 7.78 0.72
N TRP A 86 -16.37 6.80 1.62
CA TRP A 86 -15.52 6.63 2.80
C TRP A 86 -14.06 6.37 2.44
N LEU A 87 -13.80 5.58 1.38
CA LEU A 87 -12.46 5.42 0.81
C LEU A 87 -11.93 6.69 0.14
N GLY A 88 -12.79 7.70 -0.06
CA GLY A 88 -12.44 8.94 -0.76
C GLY A 88 -12.12 8.70 -2.23
N LEU A 89 -12.83 7.75 -2.86
CA LEU A 89 -12.75 7.40 -4.28
C LEU A 89 -13.89 8.02 -5.10
N THR A 90 -14.88 8.64 -4.47
CA THR A 90 -15.99 9.30 -5.18
C THR A 90 -15.63 10.72 -5.62
N PRO A 91 -16.10 11.16 -6.80
CA PRO A 91 -15.98 12.54 -7.25
C PRO A 91 -16.81 13.47 -6.34
N ARG A 92 -16.33 14.69 -6.15
CA ARG A 92 -17.07 15.73 -5.42
C ARG A 92 -18.28 16.17 -6.25
N GLN A 93 -19.49 16.07 -5.70
CA GLN A 93 -20.69 16.59 -6.36
C GLN A 93 -21.02 17.97 -5.79
N ASN A 94 -20.97 18.99 -6.64
CA ASN A 94 -21.50 20.32 -6.32
C ASN A 94 -22.77 20.52 -7.15
N SER A 95 -23.90 20.75 -6.48
CA SER A 95 -25.17 21.04 -7.13
C SER A 95 -25.69 22.38 -6.60
N SER A 96 -25.67 23.41 -7.43
CA SER A 96 -26.33 24.70 -7.16
C SER A 96 -27.26 25.03 -8.31
N GLY A 97 -28.47 25.53 -8.00
CA GLY A 97 -29.42 26.02 -9.00
C GLY A 97 -29.85 25.01 -10.08
N GLY A 98 -29.96 23.71 -9.74
CA GLY A 98 -30.42 22.68 -10.69
C GLY A 98 -29.37 22.14 -11.67
N LYS A 99 -28.13 22.66 -11.64
CA LYS A 99 -27.03 22.17 -12.48
C LYS A 99 -26.11 21.26 -11.66
N GLN A 100 -26.04 19.98 -12.04
CA GLN A 100 -25.08 19.05 -11.44
C GLN A 100 -23.72 19.22 -12.10
N THR A 101 -22.69 19.46 -11.29
CA THR A 101 -21.29 19.48 -11.72
C THR A 101 -20.49 18.48 -10.90
N LEU A 102 -19.84 17.54 -11.59
CA LEU A 102 -18.91 16.58 -11.00
C LEU A 102 -17.51 17.21 -10.99
N GLY A 103 -16.94 17.38 -9.80
CA GLY A 103 -15.56 17.80 -9.59
C GLY A 103 -14.61 16.60 -9.39
N GLY A 104 -13.35 16.90 -9.07
CA GLY A 104 -12.35 15.87 -8.78
C GLY A 104 -12.68 15.01 -7.56
N ILE A 105 -11.94 13.92 -7.39
CA ILE A 105 -12.06 13.00 -6.25
C ILE A 105 -11.92 13.79 -4.94
N THR A 106 -12.81 13.55 -3.97
CA THR A 106 -12.87 14.32 -2.71
C THR A 106 -11.59 14.25 -1.89
N LYS A 107 -10.85 13.14 -2.02
CA LYS A 107 -9.64 12.81 -1.26
C LYS A 107 -9.81 12.71 0.27
N GLN A 108 -11.05 12.73 0.78
CA GLN A 108 -11.38 12.76 2.22
C GLN A 108 -11.20 11.42 2.95
N GLY A 109 -11.05 10.30 2.22
CA GLY A 109 -10.82 8.99 2.81
C GLY A 109 -9.36 8.69 3.15
N ASN A 110 -9.10 7.50 3.69
CA ASN A 110 -7.76 7.07 4.10
C ASN A 110 -6.77 7.13 2.92
N ARG A 111 -5.79 8.05 3.02
CA ARG A 111 -4.78 8.28 1.97
C ARG A 111 -3.98 7.02 1.65
N TYR A 112 -3.65 6.20 2.65
CA TYR A 112 -2.89 4.98 2.48
C TYR A 112 -3.67 3.95 1.66
N ILE A 113 -4.92 3.65 2.07
CA ILE A 113 -5.78 2.71 1.35
C ILE A 113 -6.03 3.19 -0.08
N ARG A 114 -6.35 4.48 -0.26
CA ARG A 114 -6.53 5.06 -1.60
C ARG A 114 -5.28 4.93 -2.46
N LYS A 115 -4.10 5.24 -1.92
CA LYS A 115 -2.83 5.13 -2.65
C LYS A 115 -2.56 3.68 -3.06
N SER A 116 -2.78 2.73 -2.16
CA SER A 116 -2.62 1.29 -2.45
C SER A 116 -3.60 0.82 -3.53
N LEU A 117 -4.86 1.26 -3.50
CA LEU A 117 -5.87 0.90 -4.51
C LEU A 117 -5.63 1.55 -5.88
N VAL A 118 -5.10 2.78 -5.92
CA VAL A 118 -4.83 3.50 -7.18
C VAL A 118 -3.55 2.99 -7.85
N LEU A 119 -2.50 2.73 -7.08
CA LEU A 119 -1.25 2.18 -7.61
C LEU A 119 -1.40 0.69 -7.96
N GLY A 120 -2.36 0.01 -7.32
CA GLY A 120 -2.44 -1.45 -7.29
C GLY A 120 -1.21 -2.05 -6.61
N GLN A 121 -1.26 -3.34 -6.28
CA GLN A 121 0.00 -4.07 -6.29
C GLN A 121 0.35 -4.30 -7.75
N PRO A 122 1.47 -3.75 -8.28
CA PRO A 122 2.02 -4.31 -9.49
C PRO A 122 2.20 -5.79 -9.17
N ARG A 123 1.58 -6.67 -9.95
CA ARG A 123 2.05 -8.06 -9.98
C ARG A 123 3.51 -7.95 -10.38
N CYS A 124 4.42 -8.00 -9.41
CA CYS A 124 5.79 -8.39 -9.70
C CYS A 124 5.63 -9.71 -10.45
N CYS A 125 6.03 -9.68 -11.72
CA CYS A 125 6.06 -10.82 -12.61
C CYS A 125 6.72 -11.97 -11.84
N THR A 126 5.90 -12.88 -11.33
CA THR A 126 6.35 -14.21 -10.93
C THR A 126 6.00 -15.08 -12.12
N ALA A 127 6.94 -15.13 -13.05
CA ALA A 127 7.10 -16.18 -14.05
C ALA A 127 8.48 -16.79 -13.82
#